data_AF-A0A7V2V7M3-F1
#
_entry.id   AF-A0A7V2V7M3-F1
#
_cell.length_a   1.000
_cell.length_b   1.000
_cell.length_c   1.000
_cell.angle_alpha   90.00
_cell.angle_beta   90.00
_cell.angle_gamma   90.00
#
_symmetry.space_group_name_H-M   'P 1'
#
loop_
_entity.id
_entity.type
_entity.pdbx_description
1 polymer ?
#
loop_
_entity_poly.entity_id
_entity_poly.type
_entity_poly.pdbx_seq_one_letter_code
_entity_poly.pdbx_strand_id
1 'polypeptide(L)'
;TDNGGPTKTHALNNGSPALEQIPVGINGCGTTITTDQRGENRPGSKNQPTNKCEMGAWEAQSTDPTAIRLQSFTGKSGMGLRYLTIILLALAIGTTVIVIRKEQ
;
A
#
# COMPACT_ATOMS: atom_id res chain seq x y z
N THR A 1 18.04 3.59 12.83
CA THR A 1 16.80 3.69 13.62
C THR A 1 16.47 2.31 14.15
N ASP A 2 15.52 2.21 15.08
CA ASP A 2 14.93 0.93 15.51
C ASP A 2 13.77 0.48 14.60
N ASN A 3 13.26 1.42 13.81
CA ASN A 3 12.11 1.25 12.92
C ASN A 3 10.88 0.66 13.65
N GLY A 4 10.72 0.98 14.94
CA GLY A 4 9.55 0.59 15.74
C GLY A 4 9.74 -0.61 16.67
N GLY A 5 10.94 -1.21 16.76
CA GLY A 5 11.24 -2.34 17.65
C GLY A 5 12.12 -2.00 18.86
N PRO A 6 12.40 -2.95 19.76
CA PRO A 6 13.28 -2.76 20.92
C PRO A 6 14.77 -2.71 20.56
N THR A 7 15.14 -3.05 19.32
CA THR A 7 16.53 -3.13 18.85
C THR A 7 16.71 -2.39 17.52
N LYS A 8 17.96 -1.95 17.25
CA LYS A 8 18.31 -1.34 15.96
C LYS A 8 18.07 -2.34 14.83
N THR A 9 17.26 -1.95 13.87
CA THR A 9 16.78 -2.83 12.80
C THR A 9 17.07 -2.21 11.44
N HIS A 10 17.46 -3.03 10.46
CA HIS A 10 17.60 -2.60 9.07
C HIS A 10 16.35 -2.97 8.29
N ALA A 11 15.61 -1.96 7.82
CA ALA A 11 14.42 -2.16 6.99
C ALA A 11 14.80 -2.55 5.56
N LEU A 12 13.94 -3.34 4.92
CA LEU A 12 14.11 -3.70 3.51
C LEU A 12 13.53 -2.62 2.61
N ASN A 13 14.29 -2.23 1.60
CA ASN A 13 13.80 -1.37 0.53
C ASN A 13 12.91 -2.17 -0.43
N ASN A 14 12.00 -1.47 -1.12
CA ASN A 14 11.23 -2.07 -2.19
C ASN A 14 12.15 -2.65 -3.29
N GLY A 15 11.83 -3.85 -3.78
CA GLY A 15 12.67 -4.58 -4.75
C GLY A 15 13.95 -5.19 -4.19
N SER A 16 14.13 -5.21 -2.86
CA SER A 16 15.28 -5.88 -2.24
C SER A 16 15.34 -7.37 -2.61
N PRO A 17 16.53 -7.93 -2.90
CA PRO A 17 16.71 -9.36 -3.14
C PRO A 17 16.42 -10.23 -1.89
N ALA A 18 16.24 -9.61 -0.73
CA ALA A 18 15.84 -10.29 0.50
C ALA A 18 14.33 -10.54 0.60
N LEU A 19 13.51 -9.96 -0.28
CA LEU A 19 12.05 -10.11 -0.22
C LEU A 19 11.61 -11.53 -0.60
N GLU A 20 10.67 -12.12 0.16
CA GLU A 20 9.99 -13.37 -0.16
C GLU A 20 10.90 -14.57 -0.54
N GLN A 21 12.02 -14.75 0.17
CA GLN A 21 13.03 -15.75 -0.19
C GLN A 21 12.86 -17.10 0.52
N ILE A 22 12.22 -17.14 1.69
CA ILE A 22 12.17 -18.33 2.52
C ILE A 22 10.74 -18.88 2.54
N PRO A 23 10.45 -20.02 1.89
CA PRO A 23 9.11 -20.62 1.96
C PRO A 23 8.68 -20.95 3.39
N VAL A 24 7.38 -20.84 3.68
CA VAL A 24 6.79 -21.31 4.95
C VAL A 24 7.19 -22.75 5.25
N GLY A 25 7.49 -23.01 6.52
CA GLY A 25 7.94 -24.31 7.02
C GLY A 25 9.43 -24.57 6.82
N ILE A 26 10.13 -23.79 6.00
CA ILE A 26 11.58 -23.89 5.83
C ILE A 26 12.27 -23.00 6.87
N ASN A 27 13.28 -23.56 7.56
CA ASN A 27 14.07 -22.85 8.57
C ASN A 27 13.23 -22.14 9.65
N GLY A 28 12.06 -22.69 9.98
CA GLY A 28 11.16 -22.14 11.00
C GLY A 28 10.24 -21.01 10.52
N CYS A 29 10.31 -20.61 9.24
CA CYS A 29 9.46 -19.56 8.69
C CYS A 29 7.97 -19.85 8.89
N GLY A 30 7.26 -19.00 9.64
CA GLY A 30 5.83 -19.13 9.90
C GLY A 30 5.45 -20.32 10.79
N THR A 31 6.43 -21.03 11.36
CA THR A 31 6.20 -22.18 12.24
C THR A 31 6.82 -21.95 13.62
N THR A 32 8.12 -22.11 13.77
CA THR A 32 8.84 -21.83 15.02
C THR A 32 9.25 -20.37 15.15
N ILE A 33 9.38 -19.66 14.02
CA ILE A 33 9.68 -18.22 13.94
C ILE A 33 8.48 -17.54 13.29
N THR A 34 7.60 -17.01 14.14
CA THR A 34 6.31 -16.43 13.75
C THR A 34 6.29 -14.90 13.80
N THR A 35 7.36 -14.29 14.28
CA THR A 35 7.52 -12.83 14.32
C THR A 35 8.92 -12.40 13.90
N ASP A 36 9.02 -11.17 13.37
CA ASP A 36 10.29 -10.50 13.10
C ASP A 36 10.85 -9.83 14.38
N GLN A 37 12.03 -9.18 14.34
CA GLN A 37 12.64 -8.65 15.59
C GLN A 37 11.88 -7.47 16.22
N ARG A 38 10.86 -6.92 15.55
CA ARG A 38 9.95 -5.90 16.11
C ARG A 38 8.72 -6.51 16.78
N GLY A 39 8.49 -7.82 16.59
CA GLY A 39 7.26 -8.49 16.99
C GLY A 39 6.15 -8.41 15.94
N GLU A 40 6.45 -7.96 14.71
CA GLU A 40 5.50 -8.03 13.59
C GLU A 40 5.38 -9.48 13.09
N ASN A 41 4.25 -9.81 12.46
CA ASN A 41 4.02 -11.14 11.89
C ASN A 41 5.15 -11.58 10.95
N ARG A 42 5.38 -12.88 10.88
CA ARG A 42 6.28 -13.55 9.93
C ARG A 42 5.68 -14.91 9.56
N PRO A 43 5.38 -15.18 8.28
CA PRO A 43 5.70 -14.41 7.08
C PRO A 43 4.70 -13.28 6.78
N GLY A 44 5.20 -12.22 6.16
CA GLY A 44 4.49 -11.01 5.82
C GLY A 44 4.06 -10.19 7.05
N SER A 45 3.70 -8.94 6.80
CA SER A 45 3.07 -8.10 7.83
C SER A 45 1.55 -8.23 7.78
N LYS A 46 0.86 -7.74 8.82
CA LYS A 46 -0.61 -7.71 8.82
C LYS A 46 -1.21 -7.00 7.60
N ASN A 47 -0.50 -6.00 7.07
CA ASN A 47 -0.92 -5.20 5.92
C ASN A 47 -0.36 -5.72 4.58
N GLN A 48 0.55 -6.71 4.59
CA GLN A 48 1.04 -7.45 3.43
C GLN A 48 1.27 -8.92 3.81
N PRO A 49 0.21 -9.72 3.90
CA PRO A 49 0.38 -11.15 4.18
C PRO A 49 1.05 -11.82 2.98
N THR A 50 2.07 -12.63 3.26
CA THR A 50 2.79 -13.43 2.26
C THR A 50 2.88 -14.88 2.74
N ASN A 51 3.26 -15.80 1.85
CA ASN A 51 3.56 -17.19 2.21
C ASN A 51 5.07 -17.49 2.24
N LYS A 52 5.90 -16.44 2.31
CA LYS A 52 7.36 -16.56 2.35
C LYS A 52 7.94 -15.48 3.24
N CYS A 53 8.85 -15.87 4.12
CA CYS A 53 9.54 -14.91 4.95
C CYS A 53 10.63 -14.17 4.15
N GLU A 54 10.88 -12.93 4.53
CA GLU A 54 12.01 -12.16 4.05
C GLU A 54 13.31 -12.57 4.73
N MET A 55 14.45 -12.44 4.05
CA MET A 55 15.75 -12.65 4.69
C MET A 55 16.08 -11.50 5.63
N GLY A 56 16.66 -11.85 6.76
CA GLY A 56 17.02 -10.90 7.81
C GLY A 56 15.91 -10.74 8.83
N ALA A 57 15.93 -9.62 9.52
CA ALA A 57 15.22 -9.47 10.78
C ALA A 57 13.98 -8.56 10.67
N TRP A 58 13.72 -7.97 9.50
CA TRP A 58 12.57 -7.12 9.19
C TRP A 58 11.66 -7.79 8.14
N GLU A 59 10.36 -7.88 8.42
CA GLU A 59 9.36 -8.19 7.39
C GLU A 59 8.79 -6.91 6.76
N ALA A 60 8.71 -6.90 5.42
CA ALA A 60 8.28 -5.74 4.64
C ALA A 60 6.80 -5.39 4.90
N GLN A 61 6.51 -4.08 4.95
CA GLN A 61 5.16 -3.56 5.16
C GLN A 61 4.69 -2.82 3.90
N SER A 62 3.41 -2.97 3.53
CA SER A 62 2.83 -2.01 2.57
C SER A 62 2.62 -0.71 3.29
N THR A 63 3.02 0.36 2.63
CA THR A 63 2.44 1.67 2.89
C THR A 63 1.28 1.99 1.95
N ASP A 64 0.93 1.10 1.00
CA ASP A 64 -0.19 1.38 0.10
C ASP A 64 -1.50 1.38 0.88
N PRO A 65 -2.29 2.47 0.81
CA PRO A 65 -3.59 2.50 1.41
C PRO A 65 -4.46 1.43 0.74
N THR A 66 -4.86 0.44 1.53
CA THR A 66 -5.67 -0.72 1.09
C THR A 66 -7.04 -0.30 0.53
N ALA A 67 -7.44 0.96 0.75
CA ALA A 67 -8.54 1.61 0.05
C ALA A 67 -8.32 3.13 0.01
N ILE A 68 -8.25 3.70 -1.19
CA ILE A 68 -8.53 5.13 -1.38
C ILE A 68 -10.05 5.27 -1.42
N ARG A 69 -10.65 5.80 -0.35
CA ARG A 69 -12.04 6.25 -0.41
C ARG A 69 -12.10 7.44 -1.36
N LEU A 70 -12.58 7.23 -2.59
CA LEU A 70 -13.04 8.32 -3.44
C LEU A 70 -14.23 8.94 -2.73
N GLN A 71 -14.01 10.06 -2.03
CA GLN A 71 -15.12 10.84 -1.49
C GLN A 71 -16.00 11.25 -2.66
N SER A 72 -17.29 10.98 -2.57
CA SER A 72 -18.26 11.43 -3.57
C SER A 72 -18.22 12.96 -3.63
N PHE A 73 -17.73 13.50 -4.75
CA PHE A 73 -17.88 14.92 -5.02
C PHE A 73 -19.35 15.19 -5.36
N THR A 74 -20.12 15.68 -4.39
CA THR A 74 -21.42 16.29 -4.69
C THR A 74 -21.16 17.63 -5.39
N GLY A 75 -20.99 17.60 -6.71
CA GLY A 75 -21.08 18.80 -7.51
C GLY A 75 -22.52 19.32 -7.45
N LYS A 76 -22.75 20.48 -6.83
CA LYS A 76 -23.98 21.25 -7.07
C LYS A 76 -23.96 21.63 -8.55
N SER A 77 -24.69 20.89 -9.38
CA SER A 77 -24.77 21.14 -10.81
C SER A 77 -25.56 22.43 -11.07
N GLY A 78 -24.85 23.56 -11.05
CA GLY A 78 -25.20 24.70 -11.89
C GLY A 78 -24.71 24.53 -13.34
N MET A 79 -24.03 23.41 -13.65
CA MET A 79 -23.44 23.13 -14.95
C MET A 79 -24.41 22.34 -15.84
N GLY A 80 -24.84 22.95 -16.95
CA GLY A 80 -25.74 22.33 -17.92
C GLY A 80 -25.21 21.00 -18.46
N LEU A 81 -26.15 20.12 -18.84
CA LEU A 81 -25.98 18.72 -19.23
C LEU A 81 -24.86 18.44 -20.27
N ARG A 82 -24.46 19.46 -21.05
CA ARG A 82 -23.38 19.38 -22.05
C ARG A 82 -21.97 19.27 -21.46
N TYR A 83 -21.75 19.77 -20.25
CA TYR A 83 -20.43 19.70 -19.61
C TYR A 83 -20.17 18.32 -18.98
N LEU A 84 -21.21 17.64 -18.51
CA LEU A 84 -21.09 16.32 -17.90
C LEU A 84 -20.66 15.24 -18.91
N THR A 85 -21.16 15.30 -20.15
CA THR A 85 -20.78 14.37 -21.22
C THR A 85 -19.33 14.56 -21.67
N ILE A 86 -18.84 15.81 -21.69
CA ILE A 86 -17.44 16.13 -22.01
C ILE A 86 -16.50 15.58 -20.93
N ILE A 87 -16.85 15.71 -19.66
CA ILE A 87 -16.04 15.18 -18.54
C ILE A 87 -15.97 13.64 -18.59
N LEU A 88 -17.11 12.97 -18.82
CA LEU A 88 -17.15 11.52 -18.96
C LEU A 88 -16.34 11.02 -20.16
N LEU A 89 -16.41 11.72 -21.30
CA LEU A 89 -15.64 11.37 -22.49
C LEU A 89 -14.13 11.62 -22.28
N ALA A 90 -13.76 12.72 -21.64
CA ALA A 90 -12.36 13.07 -21.34
C ALA A 90 -11.70 12.10 -20.36
N LEU A 91 -12.43 11.60 -19.36
CA LEU A 91 -11.95 10.57 -18.44
C LEU A 91 -11.82 9.20 -19.15
N ALA A 92 -12.73 8.87 -20.08
CA ALA A 92 -12.68 7.63 -20.85
C ALA A 92 -11.49 7.56 -21.83
N ILE A 93 -10.99 8.71 -22.31
CA ILE A 93 -9.79 8.80 -23.17
C ILE A 93 -8.51 9.11 -22.39
N GLY A 94 -8.54 9.06 -21.04
CA GLY A 94 -7.36 9.24 -20.20
C GLY A 94 -6.84 10.69 -20.10
N THR A 95 -7.61 11.68 -20.55
CA THR A 95 -7.23 13.10 -20.42
C THR A 95 -7.59 13.63 -19.04
N THR A 96 -6.66 14.35 -18.42
CA THR A 96 -6.86 14.97 -17.10
C THR A 96 -7.78 16.18 -17.22
N VAL A 97 -8.89 16.18 -16.49
CA VAL A 97 -9.82 17.32 -16.42
C VAL A 97 -9.52 18.13 -15.16
N ILE A 98 -9.09 19.38 -15.33
CA ILE A 98 -8.90 20.33 -14.22
C ILE A 98 -10.22 21.06 -13.97
N VAL A 99 -10.89 20.75 -12.86
CA VAL A 99 -12.08 21.49 -12.42
C VAL A 99 -11.62 22.66 -11.55
N ILE A 100 -11.62 23.87 -12.10
CA ILE A 100 -11.27 25.09 -11.37
C ILE A 100 -12.50 25.54 -10.56
N ARG A 101 -12.39 25.50 -9.24
CA ARG A 101 -13.39 26.08 -8.33
C ARG A 101 -13.32 27.60 -8.47
N LYS A 102 -14.41 28.24 -8.89
CA LYS A 102 -14.52 29.70 -8.78
C LYS A 102 -14.88 30.01 -7.32
N GLU A 103 -13.93 30.54 -6.57
CA GLU A 103 -14.25 31.17 -5.28
C GLU A 103 -15.10 32.42 -5.56
N GLN A 104 -16.19 32.56 -4.81
CA GLN A 104 -17.00 33.78 -4.75
C GLN A 104 -16.36 34.71 -3.72
#